data_AF-A0A5U9KPE7-F1
#
_entry.id   AF-A0A5U9KPE7-F1
#
_cell.length_a   1.000
_cell.length_b   1.000
_cell.length_c   1.000
_cell.angle_alpha   90.00
_cell.angle_beta   90.00
_cell.angle_gamma   90.00
#
_symmetry.space_group_name_H-M   'P 1'
#
loop_
_entity.id
_entity.type
_entity.pdbx_description
1 polymer ?
#
loop_
_entity_poly.entity_id
_entity_poly.type
_entity_poly.pdbx_seq_one_letter_code
_entity_poly.pdbx_strand_id
1 'polypeptide(L)' 'DHIHENRGSNSYEDGMFKIKYFKKGTSHITFKRPELVDRLNDIIARHYPGMLATRD' A
#
# COMPACT_ATOMS: atom_id res chain seq x y z
N ASP A 1 15.97 14.26 -1.62
CA ASP A 1 16.73 13.50 -2.62
C ASP A 1 16.64 12.01 -2.29
N HIS A 2 15.51 11.33 -2.58
CA HIS A 2 15.27 9.96 -2.10
C HIS A 2 14.58 9.02 -3.12
N ILE A 3 14.55 9.38 -4.41
CA ILE A 3 13.79 8.62 -5.43
C ILE A 3 14.60 8.26 -6.68
N HIS A 4 15.93 8.11 -6.58
CA HIS A 4 16.78 7.90 -7.77
C HIS A 4 17.22 6.44 -8.04
N GLU A 5 16.92 5.44 -7.21
CA GLU A 5 17.52 4.11 -7.43
C GLU A 5 16.65 3.08 -8.15
N ASN A 6 15.47 3.45 -8.69
CA ASN A 6 14.60 2.43 -9.27
C ASN A 6 13.71 2.88 -10.44
N ARG A 7 14.29 3.47 -11.48
CA ARG A 7 13.53 3.78 -12.72
C ARG A 7 13.27 2.58 -13.64
N GLY A 8 13.67 1.37 -13.24
CA GLY A 8 13.56 0.16 -14.06
C GLY A 8 13.02 -1.09 -13.37
N SER A 9 12.84 -1.11 -12.04
CA SER A 9 12.30 -2.29 -11.38
C SER A 9 10.80 -2.12 -11.17
N ASN A 10 10.07 -3.18 -11.50
CA ASN A 10 8.62 -3.25 -11.40
C ASN A 10 8.13 -3.35 -9.93
N SER A 11 8.95 -2.89 -8.98
CA SER A 11 8.73 -3.03 -7.54
C SER A 11 9.58 -2.04 -6.73
N TYR A 12 8.96 -1.41 -5.74
CA TYR A 12 9.57 -0.61 -4.67
C TYR A 12 9.46 -1.38 -3.35
N GLU A 13 10.49 -1.32 -2.52
CA GLU A 13 10.43 -1.90 -1.18
C GLU A 13 11.18 -1.01 -0.19
N ASP A 14 10.54 -0.77 0.96
CA ASP A 14 11.11 -0.07 2.11
C ASP A 14 10.89 -0.89 3.41
N GLY A 15 11.32 -0.39 4.56
CA GLY A 15 11.08 -0.98 5.88
C GLY A 15 9.60 -0.94 6.32
N MET A 16 8.77 -0.08 5.71
CA MET A 16 7.36 0.06 6.08
C MET A 16 6.40 -0.71 5.16
N PHE A 17 6.65 -0.71 3.85
CA PHE A 17 5.80 -1.37 2.86
C PHE A 17 6.59 -1.72 1.60
N LYS A 18 5.99 -2.56 0.75
CA LYS A 18 6.44 -2.82 -0.61
C LYS A 18 5.33 -2.49 -1.60
N ILE A 19 5.69 -1.99 -2.77
CA ILE A 19 4.78 -1.76 -3.88
C ILE A 19 5.27 -2.58 -5.05
N LYS A 20 4.39 -3.41 -5.62
CA LYS A 20 4.65 -4.13 -6.86
C LYS A 20 3.77 -3.52 -7.95
N TYR A 21 4.41 -2.94 -8.95
CA TYR A 21 3.74 -2.38 -10.11
C TYR A 21 3.46 -3.50 -11.11
N PHE A 22 2.42 -3.36 -11.92
CA PHE A 22 2.12 -4.29 -13.00
C PHE A 22 1.97 -3.50 -14.30
N LYS A 23 2.43 -4.08 -15.41
CA LYS A 23 2.37 -3.47 -16.75
C LYS A 23 0.94 -3.06 -17.19
N LYS A 24 -0.10 -3.57 -16.52
CA LYS A 24 -1.52 -3.22 -16.73
C LYS A 24 -1.95 -1.93 -16.02
N GLY A 25 -1.03 -1.20 -15.39
CA GLY A 25 -1.33 0.02 -14.62
C GLY A 25 -1.87 -0.24 -13.21
N THR A 26 -2.01 -1.50 -12.81
CA THR A 26 -2.38 -1.88 -11.44
C THR A 26 -1.14 -2.02 -10.57
N SER A 27 -1.31 -1.92 -9.25
CA SER A 27 -0.24 -2.10 -8.28
C SER A 27 -0.75 -2.82 -7.04
N HIS A 28 0.09 -3.68 -6.46
CA HIS A 28 -0.16 -4.28 -5.16
C HIS A 28 0.75 -3.63 -4.12
N ILE A 29 0.15 -3.14 -3.04
CA ILE A 29 0.87 -2.61 -1.88
C ILE A 29 0.79 -3.66 -0.78
N THR A 30 1.93 -4.03 -0.22
CA THR A 30 2.00 -4.92 0.96
C THR A 30 2.62 -4.15 2.10
N PHE A 31 1.86 -3.93 3.17
CA PHE A 31 2.36 -3.33 4.40
C PHE A 31 3.12 -4.38 5.19
N LYS A 32 4.33 -4.03 5.65
CA LYS A 32 5.14 -4.90 6.52
C LYS A 32 4.76 -4.72 8.00
N ARG A 33 4.10 -3.62 8.34
CA ARG A 33 3.67 -3.29 9.70
C ARG A 33 2.16 -3.19 9.80
N PRO A 34 1.53 -3.82 10.81
CA PRO A 34 0.08 -3.78 11.00
C PRO A 34 -0.42 -2.37 11.31
N GLU A 35 0.37 -1.55 12.03
CA GLU A 35 0.03 -0.16 12.38
C GLU A 35 -0.31 0.72 11.16
N LEU A 36 0.28 0.43 10.00
CA LEU A 36 0.02 1.15 8.76
C LEU A 36 -1.29 0.70 8.11
N VAL A 37 -1.64 -0.58 8.26
CA VAL A 37 -2.92 -1.13 7.80
C VAL A 37 -4.06 -0.56 8.63
N ASP A 38 -3.92 -0.47 9.94
CA ASP A 38 -4.93 0.14 10.81
C ASP A 38 -5.18 1.61 10.45
N ARG A 39 -4.11 2.40 10.26
CA ARG A 39 -4.24 3.80 9.80
C ARG A 39 -4.89 3.93 8.42
N LEU A 40 -4.53 3.04 7.49
CA LEU A 40 -5.15 3.01 6.16
C LEU A 40 -6.64 2.69 6.27
N ASN A 41 -7.00 1.70 7.09
CA ASN A 41 -8.39 1.33 7.35
C ASN A 41 -9.16 2.51 7.95
N ASP A 42 -8.59 3.24 8.91
CA ASP A 42 -9.21 4.46 9.45
C ASP A 42 -9.54 5.50 8.36
N ILE A 43 -8.63 5.71 7.40
CA ILE A 43 -8.85 6.61 6.27
C ILE A 43 -9.96 6.07 5.36
N ILE A 44 -9.91 4.78 5.00
CA ILE A 44 -10.92 4.14 4.15
C ILE A 44 -12.29 4.20 4.82
N ALA A 45 -12.39 3.92 6.12
CA ALA A 45 -13.64 3.98 6.87
C ALA A 45 -14.27 5.37 6.85
N ARG A 46 -13.45 6.42 6.91
CA ARG A 46 -13.90 7.82 6.86
C ARG A 46 -14.42 8.24 5.48
N HIS A 47 -13.75 7.80 4.41
CA HIS A 47 -14.08 8.22 3.04
C HIS A 47 -15.05 7.27 2.32
N TYR A 48 -15.05 5.99 2.71
CA TYR A 48 -15.83 4.92 2.10
C TYR A 48 -16.49 4.05 3.19
N PRO A 49 -17.54 4.57 3.85
CA PRO A 49 -18.28 3.80 4.84
C PRO A 49 -18.85 2.52 4.21
N GLY A 50 -18.52 1.35 4.76
CA GLY A 50 -18.99 0.04 4.29
C GLY A 50 -18.05 -0.72 3.33
N MET A 51 -16.89 -0.13 2.96
CA MET A 51 -15.88 -0.82 2.12
C MET A 51 -14.96 -1.76 2.91
N LEU A 52 -14.89 -1.61 4.23
CA LEU A 52 -14.13 -2.52 5.08
C LEU A 52 -15.02 -3.68 5.49
N ALA A 53 -14.53 -4.91 5.27
CA ALA A 53 -15.16 -6.09 5.83
C ALA A 53 -15.09 -6.02 7.37
N THR A 54 -16.20 -6.31 8.05
CA THR A 54 -16.20 -6.53 9.50
C THR A 54 -15.23 -7.67 9.82
N ARG A 55 -14.27 -7.41 10.72
CA ARG A 55 -13.46 -8.48 11.32
C ARG A 55 -14.41 -9.31 12.19
N ASP A 56 -14.68 -10.54 11.78
CA ASP A 56 -15.28 -11.59 12.61
C ASP A 56 -14.32 -11.98 13.74
#